data_AF-A0AAV5BMZ8-F1
#
_entry.id   AF-A0AAV5BMZ8-F1
#
_cell.length_a   1.000
_cell.length_b   1.000
_cell.length_c   1.000
_cell.angle_alpha   90.00
_cell.angle_beta   90.00
_cell.angle_gamma   90.00
#
_symmetry.space_group_name_H-M   'P 1'
#
loop_
_entity.id
_entity.type
_entity.pdbx_description
1 polymer ?
#
loop_
_entity_poly.entity_id
_entity_poly.type
_entity_poly.pdbx_seq_one_letter_code
_entity_poly.pdbx_strand_id
1 'polypeptide(L)'
;MVAVARLVNATLVIPQLDKRSFWHDTSTFKDIFDDTHFIKALEGDVRIVSDLSENLLSAPRARKHFTSWASASYYEEMKELWKDNKVLFFFQH
;
A
#
# COMPACT_ATOMS: atom_id res chain seq x y z
N MET A 1 5.32 2.08 0.87
CA MET A 1 3.93 2.23 1.35
C MET A 1 3.81 2.37 2.87
N VAL A 2 4.47 1.55 3.69
CA VAL A 2 4.34 1.60 5.17
C VAL A 2 4.56 3.00 5.75
N ALA A 3 5.65 3.67 5.37
CA ALA A 3 5.94 5.03 5.83
C ALA A 3 4.85 6.05 5.45
N VAL A 4 4.28 5.93 4.25
CA VAL A 4 3.17 6.78 3.80
C VAL A 4 1.93 6.50 4.65
N ALA A 5 1.57 5.23 4.86
CA ALA A 5 0.42 4.86 5.67
C ALA A 5 0.53 5.40 7.10
N ARG A 6 1.71 5.32 7.71
CA ARG A 6 1.99 5.93 9.02
C ARG A 6 1.83 7.45 9.00
N LEU A 7 2.39 8.11 7.98
CA LEU A 7 2.40 9.57 7.86
C LEU A 7 0.98 10.17 7.77
N VAL A 8 0.08 9.50 7.05
CA VAL A 8 -1.32 9.96 6.87
C VAL A 8 -2.32 9.25 7.79
N ASN A 9 -1.83 8.46 8.76
CA ASN A 9 -2.66 7.64 9.66
C ASN A 9 -3.69 6.77 8.90
N ALA A 10 -3.26 6.19 7.78
CA ALA A 10 -4.10 5.33 6.94
C ALA A 10 -4.00 3.86 7.37
N THR A 11 -5.03 3.09 7.02
CA THR A 11 -4.96 1.63 7.09
C THR A 11 -4.27 1.09 5.84
N LEU A 12 -3.27 0.23 6.04
CA LEU A 12 -2.56 -0.46 4.97
C LEU A 12 -3.24 -1.79 4.66
N VAL A 13 -3.55 -2.04 3.39
CA VAL A 13 -3.93 -3.39 2.93
C VAL A 13 -2.64 -4.15 2.65
N ILE A 14 -2.59 -5.45 3.00
CA ILE A 14 -1.44 -6.32 2.67
C ILE A 14 -1.06 -6.13 1.20
N PRO A 15 0.22 -5.88 0.87
CA PRO A 15 0.64 -5.68 -0.50
C PRO A 15 0.29 -6.88 -1.38
N GLN A 16 -0.10 -6.61 -2.62
CA GLN A 16 -0.18 -7.64 -3.64
C GLN A 16 1.09 -7.56 -4.49
N LEU A 17 1.68 -8.72 -4.79
CA LEU A 17 2.82 -8.79 -5.70
C LEU A 17 2.33 -8.62 -7.14
N ASP A 18 3.09 -7.88 -7.93
CA ASP A 18 2.74 -7.64 -9.32
C ASP A 18 3.03 -8.88 -10.16
N LYS A 19 1.95 -9.52 -10.62
CA LYS A 19 1.97 -10.70 -11.48
C LYS A 19 2.27 -10.38 -12.94
N ARG A 20 2.41 -9.10 -13.29
CA ARG A 20 2.71 -8.61 -14.65
C ARG A 20 4.19 -8.35 -14.89
N SER A 21 5.03 -8.65 -13.90
CA SER A 21 6.49 -8.53 -14.03
C SER A 21 7.06 -9.50 -15.06
N PHE A 22 8.23 -9.18 -15.64
CA PHE A 22 8.93 -9.97 -16.66
C PHE A 22 9.12 -11.45 -16.28
N TRP A 23 9.19 -11.74 -14.98
CA TRP A 23 9.39 -13.07 -14.42
C TRP A 23 8.12 -13.93 -14.38
N HIS A 24 6.95 -13.40 -14.80
CA HIS A 24 5.63 -14.08 -14.71
C HIS A 24 5.37 -14.72 -13.35
N ASP A 25 5.83 -14.07 -12.28
CA ASP A 25 5.68 -14.61 -10.94
C ASP A 25 4.19 -14.58 -10.54
N THR A 26 3.65 -15.74 -10.16
CA THR A 26 2.26 -15.88 -9.72
C THR A 26 2.11 -15.87 -8.21
N SER A 27 3.24 -15.80 -7.50
CA SER A 27 3.33 -15.76 -6.05
C SER A 27 2.49 -14.62 -5.47
N THR A 28 1.88 -14.92 -4.34
CA THR A 28 1.24 -13.96 -3.46
C THR A 28 2.25 -13.45 -2.43
N PHE A 29 1.87 -12.40 -1.70
CA PHE A 29 2.72 -11.88 -0.63
C PHE A 29 3.11 -12.96 0.39
N LYS A 30 2.19 -13.85 0.73
CA LYS A 30 2.41 -14.93 1.70
C LYS A 30 3.36 -16.02 1.22
N ASP A 31 3.52 -16.16 -0.10
CA ASP A 31 4.43 -17.16 -0.68
C ASP A 31 5.90 -16.71 -0.54
N ILE A 32 6.15 -15.42 -0.35
CA ILE A 32 7.49 -14.83 -0.23
C ILE A 32 7.77 -14.31 1.19
N PHE A 33 6.75 -13.76 1.86
CA PHE A 33 6.87 -13.09 3.16
C PHE A 33 5.95 -13.72 4.20
N ASP A 34 6.42 -13.81 5.44
CA ASP A 34 5.58 -14.11 6.59
C ASP A 34 4.68 -12.90 6.90
N ASP A 35 3.42 -12.98 6.50
CA ASP A 35 2.43 -11.93 6.68
C ASP A 35 2.08 -11.70 8.15
N THR A 36 2.10 -12.76 8.96
CA THR A 36 1.81 -12.69 10.38
C THR A 36 2.92 -11.94 11.09
N HIS A 37 4.17 -12.25 10.77
CA HIS A 37 5.32 -11.49 11.25
C HIS A 37 5.28 -10.03 10.77
N PHE A 38 4.95 -9.80 9.49
CA PHE A 38 4.85 -8.46 8.92
C PHE A 38 3.81 -7.59 9.65
N ILE A 39 2.61 -8.11 9.90
CA ILE A 39 1.57 -7.40 10.65
C ILE A 39 2.03 -7.11 12.07
N LYS A 40 2.56 -8.13 12.76
CA LYS A 40 3.00 -8.01 14.15
C LYS A 40 4.15 -7.01 14.31
N ALA A 41 5.07 -6.96 13.35
CA ALA A 41 6.17 -6.01 13.36
C ALA A 41 5.72 -4.54 13.24
N LEU A 42 4.52 -4.30 12.72
CA LEU A 42 4.00 -2.95 12.41
C LEU A 42 2.76 -2.56 13.21
N GLU A 43 2.25 -3.43 14.07
CA GLU A 43 0.97 -3.27 14.79
C GLU A 43 0.88 -1.95 15.60
N GLY A 44 2.00 -1.45 16.13
CA GLY A 44 2.06 -0.18 16.86
C GLY A 44 2.24 1.07 15.99
N ASP A 45 2.59 0.90 14.71
CA ASP A 45 2.92 2.00 13.80
C ASP A 45 1.85 2.23 12.73
N VAL A 46 1.26 1.16 12.20
CA VAL A 46 0.29 1.20 11.10
C VAL A 46 -0.76 0.11 11.28
N ARG A 47 -2.04 0.47 11.13
CA ARG A 47 -3.11 -0.53 11.07
C ARG A 47 -3.05 -1.29 9.75
N ILE A 48 -2.97 -2.61 9.80
CA ILE A 48 -2.90 -3.47 8.61
C ILE A 48 -4.14 -4.37 8.54
N VAL A 49 -4.69 -4.52 7.34
CA VAL A 49 -5.78 -5.47 7.02
C VAL A 49 -5.37 -6.36 5.86
N SER A 50 -5.89 -7.58 5.81
CA SER A 50 -5.57 -8.52 4.73
C SER A 50 -6.12 -8.06 3.38
N ASP A 51 -7.35 -7.50 3.38
CA ASP A 51 -8.10 -7.20 2.17
C ASP A 51 -8.81 -5.85 2.26
N LEU A 52 -9.07 -5.24 1.10
CA LEU A 52 -9.86 -4.03 1.00
C LEU A 52 -11.33 -4.34 1.27
N SER A 53 -11.96 -3.59 2.17
CA SER A 53 -13.37 -3.78 2.50
C SER A 53 -14.29 -3.56 1.28
N GLU A 54 -15.35 -4.34 1.16
CA GLU A 54 -16.26 -4.34 0.00
C GLU A 54 -16.87 -2.97 -0.27
N ASN A 55 -17.17 -2.20 0.78
CA ASN A 55 -17.72 -0.85 0.67
C ASN A 55 -16.74 0.18 0.05
N LEU A 56 -15.45 -0.15 -0.02
CA LEU A 56 -14.41 0.68 -0.63
C LEU A 56 -14.06 0.25 -2.05
N LEU A 57 -14.62 -0.87 -2.54
CA LEU A 57 -14.40 -1.31 -3.92
C LEU A 57 -14.94 -0.30 -4.95
N SER A 58 -16.01 0.43 -4.63
CA SER A 58 -16.56 1.47 -5.50
C SER A 58 -16.13 2.89 -5.11
N ALA A 59 -15.30 3.04 -4.09
CA ALA A 59 -14.87 4.36 -3.62
C ALA A 59 -13.87 5.03 -4.58
N PRO A 60 -13.80 6.38 -4.59
CA PRO A 60 -12.78 7.12 -5.31
C PRO A 60 -11.38 6.63 -4.93
N ARG A 61 -10.59 6.31 -5.96
CA ARG A 61 -9.24 5.79 -5.81
C ARG A 61 -8.27 6.58 -6.68
N ALA A 62 -7.14 6.97 -6.11
CA ALA A 62 -6.02 7.47 -6.88
C ALA A 62 -5.02 6.33 -7.12
N ARG A 63 -4.42 6.32 -8.30
CA ARG A 63 -3.30 5.42 -8.62
C ARG A 63 -2.03 6.24 -8.63
N LYS A 64 -1.02 5.80 -7.88
CA LYS A 64 0.27 6.50 -7.80
C LYS A 64 1.40 5.52 -8.07
N HIS A 65 2.33 5.94 -8.93
CA HIS A 65 3.56 5.18 -9.14
C HIS A 65 4.41 5.20 -7.85
N PHE A 66 4.91 4.03 -7.46
CA PHE A 66 5.82 3.94 -6.32
C PHE A 66 7.26 4.27 -6.75
N THR A 67 7.87 5.23 -6.07
CA THR A 67 9.27 5.63 -6.33
C THR A 67 10.10 5.34 -5.08
N SER A 68 11.10 4.46 -5.19
CA SER A 68 12.10 4.26 -4.13
C SER A 68 12.95 5.53 -3.96
N TRP A 69 13.41 5.81 -2.74
CA TRP A 69 14.22 7.00 -2.44
C TRP A 69 13.54 8.33 -2.79
N ALA A 70 12.22 8.36 -2.65
CA ALA A 70 11.45 9.56 -2.96
C ALA A 70 11.85 10.75 -2.06
N SER A 71 11.91 11.94 -2.66
CA SER A 71 12.16 13.20 -1.95
C SER A 71 11.04 13.54 -0.98
N ALA A 72 11.28 14.49 -0.07
CA ALA A 72 10.26 14.99 0.85
C ALA A 72 8.97 15.44 0.13
N SER A 73 9.09 16.02 -1.06
CA SER A 73 7.95 16.44 -1.89
C SER A 73 7.00 15.30 -2.27
N TYR A 74 7.49 14.07 -2.41
CA TYR A 74 6.64 12.92 -2.66
C TYR A 74 5.67 12.69 -1.50
N TYR A 75 6.17 12.77 -0.27
CA TYR A 75 5.34 12.58 0.92
C TYR A 75 4.30 13.68 1.11
N GLU A 76 4.62 14.93 0.74
CA GLU A 76 3.64 16.01 0.72
C GLU A 76 2.57 15.79 -0.34
N GLU A 77 2.94 15.34 -1.55
CA GLU A 77 1.98 14.98 -2.58
C GLU A 77 1.05 13.83 -2.11
N MET A 78 1.59 12.84 -1.40
CA MET A 78 0.77 11.76 -0.83
C MET A 78 -0.26 12.26 0.18
N LYS A 79 0.09 13.27 1.00
CA LYS A 79 -0.86 13.89 1.93
C LYS A 79 -1.99 14.60 1.18
N GLU A 80 -1.68 15.33 0.12
CA GLU A 80 -2.70 15.99 -0.71
C GLU A 80 -3.62 14.97 -1.37
N LEU A 81 -3.08 13.92 -1.99
CA LEU A 81 -3.87 12.85 -2.60
C LEU A 81 -4.80 12.16 -1.59
N TRP A 82 -4.37 12.01 -0.34
CA TRP A 82 -5.17 11.39 0.70
C TRP A 82 -6.40 12.22 1.11
N LYS A 83 -6.37 13.55 0.95
CA LYS A 83 -7.52 14.42 1.29
C LYS A 83 -8.73 14.13 0.41
N ASP A 84 -8.49 13.86 -0.87
CA ASP A 84 -9.55 13.72 -1.87
C ASP A 84 -9.90 12.25 -2.19
N ASN A 85 -9.13 11.28 -1.68
CA ASN A 85 -9.27 9.87 -2.02
C ASN A 85 -9.43 8.99 -0.79
N LYS A 86 -10.36 8.04 -0.88
CA LYS A 86 -10.55 7.03 0.18
C LYS A 86 -9.58 5.86 0.05
N VAL A 87 -9.01 5.67 -1.14
CA VAL A 87 -8.10 4.56 -1.44
C VAL A 87 -6.93 5.08 -2.30
N LEU A 88 -5.70 4.74 -1.91
CA LEU A 88 -4.50 4.98 -2.70
C LEU A 88 -3.92 3.63 -3.15
N PHE A 89 -3.86 3.41 -4.46
CA PHE A 89 -3.29 2.21 -5.04
C PHE A 89 -1.90 2.51 -5.60
N PHE A 90 -0.89 1.84 -5.04
CA PHE A 90 0.48 1.95 -5.51
C PHE A 90 0.78 0.84 -6.51
N PHE A 91 1.48 1.18 -7.58
CA PHE A 91 1.96 0.22 -8.57
C PHE A 91 3.40 0.56 -8.97
N GLN A 92 4.16 -0.46 -9.34
CA GLN A 92 5.52 -0.35 -9.84
C GLN A 92 5.52 -0.89 -11.27
N HIS A 93 6.29 -0.28 -12.17
CA HIS A 93 6.45 -0.77 -13.54
C HIS A 93 7.24 -2.08 -13.61
#